data_AF-A0A1B8B9P9-F1
#
_entry.id   AF-A0A1B8B9P9-F1
#
_cell.length_a   1.000
_cell.length_b   1.000
_cell.length_c   1.000
_cell.angle_alpha   90.00
_cell.angle_beta   90.00
_cell.angle_gamma   90.00
#
_symmetry.space_group_name_H-M   'P 1'
#
loop_
_entity.id
_entity.type
_entity.pdbx_description
1 polymer ?
#
loop_
_entity_poly.entity_id
_entity_poly.type
_entity_poly.pdbx_seq_one_letter_code
_entity_poly.pdbx_strand_id
1 'polypeptide(L)'
;MSIQRTFFILLTLLFLVFIYDSYGPELEFSTPNFESERELEEHALYDARDGYCADTYVNDFGTTYFPRSQFVGTHGAIVTGWPAKGGYYKIKCSLAELDFLGLDRYNPTNRSENVDEEEAWCARLCQLRATYYRNICDRIADGAYGIEKPKVYIGWPTDGGVWALQATKLNASLRGLRRIENAFTMEERWQKIKEYGGTFYSEPKECPYLDLDGSKDPVIKKPDCGHLH
;
A
#
# COMPACT_ATOMS: atom_id res chain seq x y z
N MET A 1 -36.11 -31.86 44.04
CA MET A 1 -36.16 -32.25 42.60
C MET A 1 -35.20 -31.44 41.69
N SER A 2 -34.44 -30.46 42.21
CA SER A 2 -33.43 -29.68 41.43
C SER A 2 -32.02 -30.28 41.49
N ILE A 3 -31.59 -30.77 42.66
CA ILE A 3 -30.23 -31.31 42.88
C ILE A 3 -29.93 -32.56 42.02
N GLN A 4 -30.93 -33.41 41.80
CA GLN A 4 -30.78 -34.65 41.05
C GLN A 4 -30.55 -34.42 39.54
N ARG A 5 -31.04 -33.30 38.99
CA ARG A 5 -30.83 -32.92 37.57
C ARG A 5 -29.44 -32.34 37.35
N THR A 6 -28.95 -31.52 38.28
CA THR A 6 -27.61 -30.94 38.21
C THR A 6 -26.52 -32.01 38.32
N PHE A 7 -26.74 -33.02 39.16
CA PHE A 7 -25.81 -34.14 39.31
C PHE A 7 -25.70 -34.98 38.03
N PHE A 8 -26.81 -35.25 37.35
CA PHE A 8 -26.80 -35.97 36.07
C PHE A 8 -26.05 -35.20 34.98
N ILE A 9 -26.26 -33.88 34.87
CA ILE A 9 -25.58 -33.05 33.88
C ILE A 9 -24.06 -33.04 34.12
N LEU A 10 -23.63 -32.86 35.38
CA LEU A 10 -22.21 -32.89 35.73
C LEU A 10 -21.58 -34.25 35.44
N LEU A 11 -22.29 -35.34 35.74
CA LEU A 11 -21.82 -36.70 35.45
C LEU A 11 -21.68 -36.93 33.94
N THR A 12 -22.62 -36.46 33.13
CA THR A 12 -22.54 -36.57 31.65
C THR A 12 -21.39 -35.75 31.08
N LEU A 13 -21.17 -34.52 31.57
CA LEU A 13 -20.05 -33.69 31.12
C LEU A 13 -18.70 -34.31 31.50
N LEU A 14 -18.56 -34.84 32.71
CA LEU A 14 -17.36 -35.57 33.13
C LEU A 14 -17.12 -36.82 32.28
N PHE A 15 -18.19 -37.53 31.92
CA PHE A 15 -18.09 -38.72 31.07
C PHE A 15 -17.66 -38.36 29.64
N LEU A 16 -18.13 -37.24 29.09
CA LEU A 16 -17.71 -36.74 27.78
C LEU A 16 -16.24 -36.31 27.77
N VAL A 17 -15.76 -35.63 28.83
CA VAL A 17 -14.34 -35.30 28.99
C VAL A 17 -13.50 -36.57 29.10
N PHE A 18 -13.94 -37.56 29.87
CA PHE A 18 -13.22 -38.82 30.02
C PHE A 18 -13.16 -39.62 28.71
N ILE A 19 -14.23 -39.63 27.91
CA ILE A 19 -14.23 -40.25 26.58
C ILE A 19 -13.28 -39.51 25.65
N TYR A 20 -13.26 -38.17 25.68
CA TYR A 20 -12.35 -37.37 24.85
C TYR A 20 -10.88 -37.59 25.24
N ASP A 21 -10.56 -37.70 26.53
CA ASP A 21 -9.18 -37.98 26.97
C ASP A 21 -8.77 -39.45 26.72
N SER A 22 -9.69 -40.40 26.80
CA SER A 22 -9.38 -41.83 26.63
C SER A 22 -9.40 -42.30 25.16
N TYR A 23 -10.19 -41.64 24.32
CA TYR A 23 -10.43 -42.05 22.91
C TYR A 23 -10.32 -40.89 21.92
N GLY A 24 -9.87 -39.71 22.37
CA GLY A 24 -9.56 -38.60 21.47
C GLY A 24 -8.49 -39.03 20.47
N PRO A 25 -8.64 -38.69 19.19
CA PRO A 25 -7.63 -39.05 18.20
C PRO A 25 -6.30 -38.40 18.58
N GLU A 26 -5.22 -39.19 18.60
CA GLU A 26 -3.87 -38.65 18.55
C GLU A 26 -3.75 -37.82 17.28
N LEU A 27 -3.93 -36.50 17.42
CA LEU A 27 -3.51 -35.54 16.42
C LEU A 27 -1.99 -35.55 16.45
N GLU A 28 -1.39 -36.44 15.66
CA GLU A 28 0.02 -36.38 15.32
C GLU A 28 0.29 -35.01 14.68
N PHE A 29 0.77 -34.08 15.51
CA PHE A 29 1.31 -32.83 15.02
C PHE A 29 2.65 -33.18 14.37
N SER A 30 2.62 -33.46 13.07
CA SER A 30 3.81 -33.56 12.24
C SER A 30 4.63 -32.29 12.46
N THR A 31 5.80 -32.43 13.06
CA THR A 31 6.76 -31.34 13.14
C THR A 31 7.17 -31.01 11.71
N PRO A 32 7.10 -29.74 11.26
CA PRO A 32 7.54 -29.39 9.92
C PRO A 32 9.01 -29.77 9.80
N ASN A 33 9.35 -30.50 8.75
CA ASN A 33 10.72 -30.90 8.50
C ASN A 33 11.53 -29.63 8.19
N PHE A 34 12.41 -29.23 9.10
CA PHE A 34 13.16 -27.96 9.02
C PHE A 34 14.10 -27.89 7.79
N GLU A 35 14.39 -29.03 7.17
CA GLU A 35 15.07 -29.11 5.87
C GLU A 35 14.14 -28.80 4.70
N SER A 36 12.86 -29.23 4.74
CA SER A 36 11.91 -28.94 3.65
C SER A 36 11.48 -27.48 3.62
N GLU A 37 11.39 -26.80 4.77
CA GLU A 37 11.09 -25.36 4.79
C GLU A 37 12.27 -24.53 4.27
N ARG A 38 13.50 -24.95 4.55
CA ARG A 38 14.71 -24.29 4.04
C ARG A 38 14.89 -24.51 2.54
N GLU A 39 14.61 -25.72 2.06
CA GLU A 39 14.58 -26.02 0.62
C GLU A 39 13.45 -25.26 -0.08
N LEU A 40 12.28 -25.10 0.53
CA LEU A 40 11.17 -24.29 -0.02
C LEU A 40 11.48 -22.78 0.02
N GLU A 41 12.15 -22.27 1.04
CA GLU A 41 12.63 -20.89 1.09
C GLU A 41 13.73 -20.65 0.05
N GLU A 42 14.67 -21.60 -0.11
CA GLU A 42 15.74 -21.52 -1.09
C GLU A 42 15.19 -21.65 -2.52
N HIS A 43 14.22 -22.54 -2.77
CA HIS A 43 13.51 -22.61 -4.05
C HIS A 43 12.66 -21.37 -4.33
N ALA A 44 12.00 -20.79 -3.32
CA ALA A 44 11.27 -19.53 -3.49
C ALA A 44 12.22 -18.35 -3.75
N LEU A 45 13.43 -18.38 -3.18
CA LEU A 45 14.49 -17.40 -3.46
C LEU A 45 15.09 -17.59 -4.87
N TYR A 46 15.24 -18.84 -5.33
CA TYR A 46 15.73 -19.18 -6.67
C TYR A 46 14.67 -18.91 -7.77
N ASP A 47 13.38 -19.19 -7.52
CA ASP A 47 12.27 -18.85 -8.43
C ASP A 47 12.08 -17.33 -8.54
N ALA A 48 12.35 -16.57 -7.46
CA ALA A 48 12.41 -15.12 -7.51
C ALA A 48 13.61 -14.60 -8.32
N ARG A 49 14.66 -15.43 -8.49
CA ARG A 49 15.91 -15.10 -9.19
C ARG A 49 15.86 -15.44 -10.68
N ASP A 50 15.14 -16.50 -11.06
CA ASP A 50 15.10 -17.02 -12.44
C ASP A 50 13.86 -16.61 -13.24
N GLY A 51 13.13 -15.60 -12.74
CA GLY A 51 12.45 -14.57 -13.53
C GLY A 51 11.98 -14.97 -14.93
N TYR A 52 11.13 -15.99 -15.03
CA TYR A 52 10.47 -16.34 -16.29
C TYR A 52 9.34 -15.33 -16.55
N CYS A 53 9.71 -14.10 -16.88
CA CYS A 53 8.85 -13.18 -17.61
C CYS A 53 8.84 -13.64 -19.07
N ALA A 54 7.89 -14.49 -19.42
CA ALA A 54 7.69 -14.91 -20.81
C ALA A 54 7.46 -13.68 -21.71
N ASP A 55 8.45 -13.41 -22.56
CA ASP A 55 8.46 -12.73 -23.87
C ASP A 55 7.28 -11.82 -24.22
N THR A 56 7.03 -10.79 -23.41
CA THR A 56 6.19 -9.66 -23.82
C THR A 56 6.91 -8.32 -23.57
N TYR A 57 7.54 -7.82 -24.64
CA TYR A 57 8.00 -6.44 -24.86
C TYR A 57 8.71 -5.78 -23.67
N VAL A 58 9.84 -6.34 -23.28
CA VAL A 58 10.79 -5.69 -22.37
C VAL A 58 11.74 -4.82 -23.21
N ASN A 59 11.59 -3.50 -23.16
CA ASN A 59 12.67 -2.59 -23.57
C ASN A 59 13.63 -2.37 -22.39
N ASP A 60 14.69 -1.57 -22.55
CA ASP A 60 15.70 -1.27 -21.52
C ASP A 60 15.12 -0.75 -20.18
N PHE A 61 13.81 -0.47 -20.10
CA PHE A 61 13.08 0.00 -18.93
C PHE A 61 12.14 -1.05 -18.29
N GLY A 62 12.09 -2.29 -18.78
CA GLY A 62 11.07 -3.28 -18.40
C GLY A 62 9.74 -3.03 -19.11
N THR A 63 8.74 -3.91 -18.99
CA THR A 63 7.38 -3.65 -19.50
C THR A 63 6.80 -2.41 -18.79
N THR A 64 6.90 -1.22 -19.39
CA THR A 64 6.46 0.05 -18.79
C THR A 64 5.01 0.42 -19.11
N TYR A 65 4.28 -0.41 -19.87
CA TYR A 65 2.89 -0.14 -20.23
C TYR A 65 1.95 -0.53 -19.09
N PHE A 66 1.91 0.30 -18.04
CA PHE A 66 0.84 0.30 -17.06
C PHE A 66 -0.21 1.32 -17.50
N PRO A 67 -1.53 1.07 -17.35
CA PRO A 67 -2.54 2.09 -17.62
C PRO A 67 -2.44 3.24 -16.62
N ARG A 68 -3.00 4.42 -16.95
CA ARG A 68 -3.04 5.60 -16.08
C ARG A 68 -3.70 5.27 -14.75
N SER A 69 -4.75 4.45 -14.77
CA SER A 69 -5.35 3.89 -13.56
C SER A 69 -5.52 2.38 -13.69
N GLN A 70 -5.20 1.66 -12.62
CA GLN A 70 -5.41 0.21 -12.50
C GLN A 70 -6.00 -0.13 -11.13
N PHE A 71 -7.01 -0.99 -11.12
CA PHE A 71 -7.60 -1.50 -9.89
C PHE A 71 -6.84 -2.73 -9.41
N VAL A 72 -6.73 -2.87 -8.09
CA VAL A 72 -6.05 -3.99 -7.43
C VAL A 72 -7.01 -4.69 -6.46
N GLY A 73 -6.62 -5.81 -5.85
CA GLY A 73 -7.47 -6.56 -4.90
C GLY A 73 -7.83 -5.81 -3.60
N THR A 74 -7.57 -4.50 -3.51
CA THR A 74 -7.93 -3.64 -2.40
C THR A 74 -8.61 -2.38 -2.93
N HIS A 75 -9.43 -1.73 -2.11
CA HIS A 75 -10.10 -0.46 -2.44
C HIS A 75 -9.17 0.59 -3.05
N GLY A 76 -9.75 1.39 -3.94
CA GLY A 76 -9.06 2.44 -4.67
C GLY A 76 -8.38 1.93 -5.93
N ALA A 77 -7.43 2.71 -6.45
CA ALA A 77 -6.66 2.33 -7.64
C ALA A 77 -5.20 2.76 -7.47
N ILE A 78 -4.32 2.08 -8.21
CA ILE A 78 -2.98 2.58 -8.46
C ILE A 78 -3.07 3.51 -9.67
N VAL A 79 -2.51 4.70 -9.52
CA VAL A 79 -2.53 5.76 -10.52
C VAL A 79 -1.10 6.10 -10.91
N THR A 80 -0.88 6.26 -12.22
CA THR A 80 0.42 6.47 -12.83
C THR A 80 0.39 7.67 -13.78
N GLY A 81 1.49 8.41 -13.88
CA GLY A 81 1.67 9.48 -14.87
C GLY A 81 3.09 9.47 -15.45
N TRP A 82 3.22 9.84 -16.72
CA TRP A 82 4.50 9.74 -17.46
C TRP A 82 5.01 11.11 -17.87
N PRO A 83 5.96 11.70 -17.12
CA PRO A 83 6.52 12.98 -17.49
C PRO A 83 7.46 12.82 -18.70
N ALA A 84 7.59 13.87 -19.50
CA ALA A 84 8.48 14.00 -20.65
C ALA A 84 9.95 13.81 -20.28
N LYS A 85 10.33 14.08 -19.02
CA LYS A 85 11.68 13.79 -18.49
C LYS A 85 12.00 12.30 -18.38
N GLY A 86 11.03 11.42 -18.67
CA GLY A 86 11.15 9.97 -18.53
C GLY A 86 10.90 9.49 -17.10
N GLY A 87 10.85 8.17 -16.93
CA GLY A 87 10.36 7.55 -15.68
C GLY A 87 8.84 7.67 -15.55
N TYR A 88 8.34 7.57 -14.32
CA TYR A 88 6.90 7.69 -14.04
C TYR A 88 6.62 8.08 -12.59
N TYR A 89 5.52 8.81 -12.38
CA TYR A 89 4.91 9.02 -11.07
C TYR A 89 3.98 7.87 -10.74
N LYS A 90 3.95 7.44 -9.47
CA LYS A 90 3.05 6.39 -9.00
C LYS A 90 2.46 6.72 -7.63
N ILE A 91 1.18 6.49 -7.47
CA ILE A 91 0.47 6.60 -6.20
C ILE A 91 -0.65 5.57 -6.08
N LYS A 92 -0.94 5.15 -4.85
CA LYS A 92 -2.21 4.48 -4.51
C LYS A 92 -3.22 5.53 -4.04
N CYS A 93 -4.34 5.64 -4.76
CA CYS A 93 -5.39 6.61 -4.48
C CYS A 93 -6.59 5.98 -3.77
N SER A 94 -7.16 6.69 -2.79
CA SER A 94 -8.50 6.43 -2.24
C SER A 94 -9.61 6.97 -3.14
N LEU A 95 -10.89 6.72 -2.78
CA LEU A 95 -12.03 7.17 -3.58
C LEU A 95 -12.07 8.70 -3.76
N ALA A 96 -11.92 9.47 -2.68
CA ALA A 96 -11.79 10.93 -2.76
C ALA A 96 -10.64 11.43 -3.64
N GLU A 97 -9.53 10.69 -3.69
CA GLU A 97 -8.37 11.06 -4.51
C GLU A 97 -8.61 10.77 -5.99
N LEU A 98 -9.30 9.66 -6.31
CA LEU A 98 -9.74 9.37 -7.68
C LEU A 98 -10.73 10.42 -8.19
N ASP A 99 -11.69 10.80 -7.35
CA ASP A 99 -12.67 11.85 -7.65
C ASP A 99 -11.99 13.20 -7.90
N PHE A 100 -11.05 13.58 -7.04
CA PHE A 100 -10.24 14.78 -7.20
C PHE A 100 -9.43 14.80 -8.50
N LEU A 101 -8.95 13.63 -8.95
CA LEU A 101 -8.24 13.50 -10.23
C LEU A 101 -9.17 13.42 -11.44
N GLY A 102 -10.50 13.36 -11.23
CA GLY A 102 -11.49 13.17 -12.30
C GLY A 102 -11.44 11.79 -12.94
N LEU A 103 -10.99 10.77 -12.21
CA LEU A 103 -10.92 9.39 -12.70
C LEU A 103 -12.19 8.60 -12.39
N ASP A 104 -12.55 7.70 -13.30
CA ASP A 104 -13.59 6.71 -13.04
C ASP A 104 -13.18 5.77 -11.90
N ARG A 105 -14.16 5.38 -11.07
CA ARG A 105 -13.93 4.60 -9.85
C ARG A 105 -14.01 3.08 -10.08
N TYR A 106 -14.35 2.65 -11.29
CA TYR A 106 -14.61 1.25 -11.62
C TYR A 106 -13.82 0.75 -12.83
N ASN A 107 -13.51 1.63 -13.79
CA ASN A 107 -12.92 1.30 -15.06
C ASN A 107 -11.53 1.91 -15.21
N PRO A 108 -10.54 1.14 -15.70
CA PRO A 108 -9.20 1.66 -15.91
C PRO A 108 -9.21 2.71 -17.01
N THR A 109 -8.32 3.69 -16.87
CA THR A 109 -8.12 4.77 -17.84
C THR A 109 -6.73 4.64 -18.43
N ASN A 110 -6.60 4.85 -19.75
CA ASN A 110 -5.30 4.90 -20.42
C ASN A 110 -4.66 6.28 -20.32
N ARG A 111 -3.35 6.36 -20.57
CA ARG A 111 -2.62 7.62 -20.64
C ARG A 111 -3.06 8.45 -21.84
N SER A 112 -2.81 9.77 -21.80
CA SER A 112 -2.94 10.59 -23.00
C SER A 112 -1.74 10.39 -23.91
N GLU A 113 -1.93 10.50 -25.23
CA GLU A 113 -0.83 10.57 -26.20
C GLU A 113 -0.26 11.99 -26.31
N ASN A 114 -1.01 12.99 -25.86
CA ASN A 114 -0.56 14.38 -25.85
C ASN A 114 0.36 14.62 -24.64
N VAL A 115 1.59 15.05 -24.94
CA VAL A 115 2.64 15.30 -23.93
C VAL A 115 2.22 16.39 -22.93
N ASP A 116 1.61 17.47 -23.38
CA ASP A 116 1.23 18.60 -22.51
C ASP A 116 0.10 18.20 -21.54
N GLU A 117 -0.85 17.39 -22.01
CA GLU A 117 -1.91 16.84 -21.16
C GLU A 117 -1.34 15.87 -20.11
N GLU A 118 -0.32 15.10 -20.49
CA GLU A 118 0.32 14.13 -19.60
C GLU A 118 1.24 14.82 -18.57
N GLU A 119 1.88 15.94 -18.93
CA GLU A 119 2.60 16.80 -17.99
C GLU A 119 1.66 17.46 -16.98
N ALA A 120 0.53 18.02 -17.45
CA ALA A 120 -0.50 18.56 -16.58
C ALA A 120 -1.08 17.47 -15.65
N TRP A 121 -1.20 16.24 -16.15
CA TRP A 121 -1.59 15.08 -15.35
C TRP A 121 -0.56 14.77 -14.25
N CYS A 122 0.74 14.73 -14.58
CA CYS A 122 1.81 14.52 -13.62
C CYS A 122 1.82 15.61 -12.53
N ALA A 123 1.60 16.87 -12.89
CA ALA A 123 1.49 17.97 -11.92
C ALA A 123 0.32 17.76 -10.94
N ARG A 124 -0.82 17.24 -11.40
CA ARG A 124 -1.95 16.87 -10.51
C ARG A 124 -1.58 15.70 -9.57
N LEU A 125 -0.83 14.71 -10.04
CA LEU A 125 -0.36 13.63 -9.19
C LEU A 125 0.59 14.12 -8.09
N CYS A 126 1.39 15.15 -8.36
CA CYS A 126 2.28 15.77 -7.39
C CYS A 126 1.51 16.45 -6.23
N GLN A 127 0.33 17.02 -6.51
CA GLN A 127 -0.58 17.54 -5.47
C GLN A 127 -1.07 16.45 -4.50
N LEU A 128 -1.05 15.20 -4.94
CA LEU A 128 -1.36 14.04 -4.12
C LEU A 128 -0.10 13.28 -3.71
N ARG A 129 1.09 13.87 -3.67
CA ARG A 129 2.35 13.24 -3.21
C ARG A 129 2.70 11.94 -3.96
N ALA A 130 2.43 11.88 -5.27
CA ALA A 130 2.89 10.74 -6.06
C ALA A 130 4.41 10.65 -6.06
N THR A 131 4.93 9.41 -5.97
CA THR A 131 6.37 9.16 -5.93
C THR A 131 6.89 9.02 -7.36
N TYR A 132 7.96 9.74 -7.68
CA TYR A 132 8.70 9.54 -8.93
C TYR A 132 9.61 8.31 -8.85
N TYR A 133 9.61 7.51 -9.92
CA TYR A 133 10.53 6.40 -10.12
C TYR A 133 11.17 6.52 -11.50
N ARG A 134 12.50 6.38 -11.58
CA ARG A 134 13.21 6.40 -12.86
C ARG A 134 12.86 5.18 -13.71
N ASN A 135 12.74 4.02 -13.07
CA ASN A 135 12.43 2.74 -13.69
C ASN A 135 11.77 1.78 -12.67
N ILE A 136 11.46 0.56 -13.09
CA ILE A 136 10.83 -0.45 -12.24
C ILE A 136 11.77 -0.94 -11.13
N CYS A 137 13.08 -1.02 -11.38
CA CYS A 137 14.07 -1.46 -10.39
C CYS A 137 14.13 -0.49 -9.19
N ASP A 138 14.13 0.83 -9.43
CA ASP A 138 14.07 1.84 -8.38
C ASP A 138 12.83 1.66 -7.49
N ARG A 139 11.68 1.33 -8.10
CA ARG A 139 10.44 1.04 -7.37
C ARG A 139 10.54 -0.22 -6.52
N ILE A 140 11.14 -1.28 -7.05
CA ILE A 140 11.30 -2.55 -6.32
C ILE A 140 12.26 -2.34 -5.15
N ALA A 141 13.39 -1.67 -5.39
CA ALA A 141 14.35 -1.28 -4.36
C ALA A 141 13.66 -0.49 -3.22
N ASP A 142 12.80 0.48 -3.56
CA ASP A 142 12.07 1.27 -2.58
C ASP A 142 11.19 0.43 -1.63
N GLY A 143 10.68 -0.71 -2.11
CA GLY A 143 9.91 -1.66 -1.30
C GLY A 143 10.76 -2.72 -0.58
N ALA A 144 11.92 -3.09 -1.13
CA ALA A 144 12.74 -4.18 -0.64
C ALA A 144 13.57 -3.81 0.61
N TYR A 145 14.00 -2.55 0.75
CA TYR A 145 14.90 -2.15 1.85
C TYR A 145 14.24 -1.96 3.21
N GLY A 146 12.95 -2.30 3.38
CA GLY A 146 12.32 -2.42 4.71
C GLY A 146 12.22 -1.13 5.55
N ILE A 147 12.69 0.02 5.06
CA ILE A 147 12.56 1.29 5.78
C ILE A 147 11.11 1.74 5.67
N GLU A 148 10.39 1.60 6.78
CA GLU A 148 8.99 1.97 6.86
C GLU A 148 8.81 3.48 6.67
N LYS A 149 8.27 3.88 5.51
CA LYS A 149 7.97 5.28 5.21
C LYS A 149 6.75 5.77 6.00
N PRO A 150 6.80 6.98 6.58
CA PRO A 150 5.62 7.59 7.18
C PRO A 150 4.45 7.68 6.19
N LYS A 151 3.24 7.46 6.68
CA LYS A 151 2.02 7.74 5.94
C LYS A 151 1.74 9.23 6.00
N VAL A 152 1.49 9.83 4.84
CA VAL A 152 1.08 11.22 4.72
C VAL A 152 -0.33 11.25 4.16
N TYR A 153 -1.18 12.08 4.73
CA TYR A 153 -2.54 12.37 4.27
C TYR A 153 -2.58 13.82 3.81
N ILE A 154 -3.13 14.05 2.62
CA ILE A 154 -3.28 15.38 2.01
C ILE A 154 -4.76 15.61 1.73
N GLY A 155 -5.24 16.82 2.02
CA GLY A 155 -6.59 17.26 1.71
C GLY A 155 -6.59 18.71 1.23
N TRP A 156 -7.33 18.97 0.16
CA TRP A 156 -7.39 20.28 -0.49
C TRP A 156 -8.75 20.93 -0.27
N PRO A 157 -8.84 21.99 0.55
CA PRO A 157 -10.05 22.80 0.69
C PRO A 157 -10.38 23.56 -0.60
N THR A 158 -11.66 23.83 -0.81
CA THR A 158 -12.13 24.61 -1.97
C THR A 158 -11.79 26.10 -1.88
N ASP A 159 -11.58 26.62 -0.67
CA ASP A 159 -11.17 28.00 -0.39
C ASP A 159 -9.64 28.22 -0.43
N GLY A 160 -8.87 27.17 -0.72
CA GLY A 160 -7.43 27.21 -0.93
C GLY A 160 -6.60 26.65 0.22
N GLY A 161 -5.27 26.72 0.05
CA GLY A 161 -4.30 26.09 0.96
C GLY A 161 -4.36 24.56 0.91
N VAL A 162 -3.72 23.91 1.88
CA VAL A 162 -3.67 22.45 1.99
C VAL A 162 -3.59 21.99 3.43
N TRP A 163 -4.35 20.94 3.77
CA TRP A 163 -4.19 20.21 5.03
C TRP A 163 -3.30 19.00 4.83
N ALA A 164 -2.33 18.83 5.73
CA ALA A 164 -1.46 17.67 5.72
C ALA A 164 -1.33 17.04 7.12
N LEU A 165 -1.27 15.71 7.17
CA LEU A 165 -0.99 14.94 8.37
C LEU A 165 -0.01 13.83 8.05
N GLN A 166 1.12 13.79 8.76
CA GLN A 166 2.06 12.68 8.71
C GLN A 166 1.95 11.83 9.97
N ALA A 167 2.03 10.51 9.81
CA ALA A 167 2.10 9.56 10.91
C ALA A 167 2.99 8.37 10.53
N THR A 168 3.71 7.80 11.49
CA THR A 168 4.31 6.46 11.31
C THR A 168 3.20 5.43 11.11
N LYS A 169 3.50 4.26 10.53
CA LYS A 169 2.47 3.22 10.33
C LYS A 169 1.86 2.78 11.66
N LEU A 170 2.67 2.62 12.71
CA LEU A 170 2.20 2.30 14.06
C LEU A 170 1.25 3.39 14.58
N ASN A 171 1.63 4.67 14.51
CA ASN A 171 0.79 5.77 14.97
C ASN A 171 -0.52 5.86 14.15
N ALA A 172 -0.45 5.69 12.84
CA ALA A 172 -1.60 5.66 11.95
C ALA A 172 -2.56 4.50 12.27
N SER A 173 -2.02 3.34 12.62
CA SER A 173 -2.79 2.16 13.03
C SER A 173 -3.49 2.38 14.37
N LEU A 174 -2.72 2.80 15.40
CA LEU A 174 -3.25 3.02 16.76
C LEU A 174 -4.35 4.08 16.80
N ARG A 175 -4.25 5.13 15.97
CA ARG A 175 -5.24 6.21 15.89
C ARG A 175 -6.37 5.91 14.91
N GLY A 176 -6.26 4.86 14.09
CA GLY A 176 -7.20 4.54 13.04
C GLY A 176 -7.27 5.58 11.92
N LEU A 177 -6.14 6.19 11.56
CA LEU A 177 -6.07 7.26 10.54
C LEU A 177 -6.47 6.79 9.14
N ARG A 178 -6.48 5.48 8.89
CA ARG A 178 -7.00 4.91 7.64
C ARG A 178 -8.47 5.27 7.38
N ARG A 179 -9.24 5.66 8.41
CA ARG A 179 -10.60 6.22 8.23
C ARG A 179 -10.63 7.49 7.36
N ILE A 180 -9.50 8.20 7.20
CA ILE A 180 -9.37 9.31 6.24
C ILE A 180 -9.55 8.82 4.78
N GLU A 181 -9.17 7.58 4.47
CA GLU A 181 -9.34 6.98 3.14
C GLU A 181 -10.79 6.61 2.82
N ASN A 182 -11.68 6.62 3.82
CA ASN A 182 -13.13 6.39 3.61
C ASN A 182 -13.86 7.63 3.07
N ALA A 183 -13.21 8.79 3.04
CA ALA A 183 -13.81 10.00 2.48
C ALA A 183 -14.20 9.78 1.01
N PHE A 184 -15.40 10.25 0.64
CA PHE A 184 -15.89 10.20 -0.73
C PHE A 184 -15.44 11.39 -1.55
N THR A 185 -15.21 12.53 -0.89
CA THR A 185 -14.80 13.79 -1.53
C THR A 185 -13.54 14.35 -0.88
N MET A 186 -12.85 15.23 -1.60
CA MET A 186 -11.70 15.94 -1.05
C MET A 186 -12.08 16.86 0.12
N GLU A 187 -13.32 17.35 0.12
CA GLU A 187 -13.91 18.17 1.17
C GLU A 187 -14.02 17.40 2.50
N GLU A 188 -14.63 16.22 2.49
CA GLU A 188 -14.70 15.33 3.66
C GLU A 188 -13.30 14.93 4.14
N ARG A 189 -12.39 14.71 3.19
CA ARG A 189 -11.03 14.23 3.48
C ARG A 189 -10.23 15.27 4.28
N TRP A 190 -10.19 16.52 3.84
CA TRP A 190 -9.42 17.55 4.55
C TRP A 190 -10.02 17.84 5.93
N GLN A 191 -11.34 17.80 6.06
CA GLN A 191 -12.02 17.97 7.36
C GLN A 191 -11.61 16.88 8.35
N LYS A 192 -11.52 15.61 7.90
CA LYS A 192 -11.02 14.52 8.73
C LYS A 192 -9.54 14.67 9.06
N ILE A 193 -8.71 15.13 8.12
CA ILE A 193 -7.30 15.43 8.39
C ILE A 193 -7.18 16.48 9.50
N LYS A 194 -7.97 17.56 9.44
CA LYS A 194 -8.06 18.59 10.49
C LYS A 194 -8.48 18.00 11.84
N GLU A 195 -9.54 17.19 11.88
CA GLU A 195 -10.02 16.53 13.10
C GLU A 195 -8.94 15.64 13.74
N TYR A 196 -8.13 14.96 12.92
CA TYR A 196 -7.00 14.17 13.38
C TYR A 196 -5.72 14.99 13.63
N GLY A 197 -5.82 16.32 13.78
CA GLY A 197 -4.69 17.17 14.15
C GLY A 197 -3.68 17.38 13.02
N GLY A 198 -4.14 17.37 11.76
CA GLY A 198 -3.33 17.82 10.64
C GLY A 198 -2.98 19.30 10.74
N THR A 199 -2.00 19.72 9.96
CA THR A 199 -1.54 21.11 9.87
C THR A 199 -2.06 21.73 8.58
N PHE A 200 -2.57 22.95 8.68
CA PHE A 200 -2.94 23.75 7.52
C PHE A 200 -1.75 24.57 7.05
N TYR A 201 -1.55 24.58 5.74
CA TYR A 201 -0.58 25.44 5.06
C TYR A 201 -1.37 26.33 4.09
N SER A 202 -1.33 27.65 4.32
CA SER A 202 -1.98 28.61 3.42
C SER A 202 -1.32 28.60 2.04
N GLU A 203 0.00 28.48 2.01
CA GLU A 203 0.79 28.32 0.81
C GLU A 203 1.19 26.84 0.63
N PRO A 204 0.63 26.11 -0.35
CA PRO A 204 0.89 24.68 -0.50
C PRO A 204 2.36 24.30 -0.72
N LYS A 205 3.17 25.24 -1.23
CA LYS A 205 4.62 25.07 -1.40
C LYS A 205 5.38 24.99 -0.07
N GLU A 206 4.81 25.51 1.02
CA GLU A 206 5.40 25.42 2.35
C GLU A 206 5.14 24.05 3.01
N CYS A 207 4.22 23.24 2.46
CA CYS A 207 3.98 21.90 2.94
C CYS A 207 5.19 21.01 2.64
N PRO A 208 5.93 20.52 3.66
CA PRO A 208 7.18 19.79 3.45
C PRO A 208 6.97 18.44 2.73
N TYR A 209 5.74 17.93 2.76
CA TYR A 209 5.36 16.63 2.20
C TYR A 209 4.93 16.68 0.73
N LEU A 210 4.82 17.86 0.14
CA LEU A 210 4.50 18.04 -1.27
C LEU A 210 5.75 18.42 -2.07
N ASP A 211 5.83 17.86 -3.27
CA ASP A 211 6.84 18.17 -4.28
C ASP A 211 6.11 18.63 -5.54
N LEU A 212 5.57 19.86 -5.49
CA LEU A 212 4.62 20.36 -6.49
C LEU A 212 5.25 20.59 -7.86
N ASP A 213 6.56 20.82 -7.89
CA ASP A 213 7.38 21.02 -9.08
C ASP A 213 8.12 19.74 -9.50
N GLY A 214 7.96 18.64 -8.74
CA GLY A 214 8.59 17.37 -9.06
C GLY A 214 10.12 17.43 -9.08
N SER A 215 10.68 18.40 -8.35
CA SER A 215 12.11 18.76 -8.36
C SER A 215 12.87 18.08 -7.23
N LYS A 216 12.18 17.56 -6.22
CA LYS A 216 12.82 16.79 -5.16
C LYS A 216 13.22 15.43 -5.75
N ASP A 217 14.52 15.28 -6.00
CA ASP A 217 15.08 13.97 -6.31
C ASP A 217 14.63 12.96 -5.24
N PRO A 218 14.20 11.75 -5.62
CA PRO A 218 13.92 10.72 -4.65
C PRO A 218 15.17 10.54 -3.78
N VAL A 219 14.99 10.47 -2.45
CA VAL A 219 16.10 10.18 -1.53
C VAL A 219 16.58 8.75 -1.82
N ILE A 220 17.48 8.62 -2.78
CA ILE A 220 18.14 7.36 -3.13
C ILE A 220 19.22 7.15 -2.07
N LYS A 221 18.88 6.42 -0.99
CA LYS A 221 19.92 5.72 -0.26
C LYS A 221 20.40 4.60 -1.19
N LYS A 222 21.57 4.79 -1.83
CA LYS A 222 22.25 3.67 -2.46
C LYS A 222 22.36 2.56 -1.42
N PRO A 223 21.95 1.32 -1.71
CA PRO A 223 22.33 0.21 -0.87
C PRO A 223 23.85 0.19 -0.80
N ASP A 224 24.40 0.23 0.42
CA ASP A 224 25.77 -0.15 0.65
C ASP A 224 25.84 -1.65 0.41
N CYS A 225 26.06 -2.03 -0.85
CA CYS A 225 26.42 -3.39 -1.22
C CYS A 225 27.87 -3.59 -0.76
N GLY A 226 28.07 -3.69 0.56
CA GLY A 226 29.31 -4.13 1.14
C GLY A 226 29.75 -5.39 0.42
N HIS A 227 31.00 -5.39 -0.06
CA HIS A 227 31.60 -6.54 -0.73
C HIS A 227 31.51 -7.74 0.21
N LEU A 228 30.60 -8.66 -0.08
CA LEU A 228 30.58 -9.96 0.54
C LEU A 228 31.67 -10.78 -0.17
N HIS A 229 32.84 -10.82 0.47
CA HIS A 229 33.89 -11.81 0.22
C HIS A 229 33.49 -13.17 0.79
#